data_AF-A0A969ATN4-F1
#
_entry.id   AF-A0A969ATN4-F1
#
_cell.length_a   1.000
_cell.length_b   1.000
_cell.length_c   1.000
_cell.angle_alpha   90.00
_cell.angle_beta   90.00
_cell.angle_gamma   90.00
#
_symmetry.space_group_name_H-M   'P 1'
#
loop_
_entity.id
_entity.type
_entity.pdbx_description
1 polymer ?
#
loop_
_entity_poly.entity_id
_entity_poly.type
_entity_poly.pdbx_seq_one_letter_code
_entity_poly.pdbx_strand_id
1 'polypeptide(L)'
;MTEESTPLETSANADIPLDESVDTDTNVLGEEAPAQETILDLEQGEDAASSDVDASEQHDSASNGDTESSLRLKLDDLNGQYMRLAADFDNFRKRTSKEKIEFEERAKRQTIIELLPVIDNFERARSQIKPQSDAENNIQKSYQGIYKQLVDCLKQLGVSPMRPEGEDFDPNLHEAVMREPTSEHPEGTVIEELRRGYLLGEQVLRHAMVKVAASPENDSALEESHDDQDTASQEG
;
A
#
# COMPACT_ATOMS: atom_id res chain seq x y z
N MET A 1 -29.99 -0.72 72.74
CA MET A 1 -30.13 0.24 71.62
C MET A 1 -29.60 -0.49 70.39
N THR A 2 -30.42 -1.40 69.83
CA THR A 2 -31.39 -1.16 68.72
C THR A 2 -30.62 -0.97 67.41
N GLU A 3 -30.41 -2.06 66.65
CA GLU A 3 -31.25 -2.55 65.52
C GLU A 3 -30.73 -1.93 64.21
N GLU A 4 -30.09 -2.69 63.32
CA GLU A 4 -30.64 -3.62 62.31
C GLU A 4 -31.05 -2.89 61.00
N SER A 5 -30.81 -3.56 59.88
CA SER A 5 -31.36 -3.34 58.51
C SER A 5 -30.49 -2.59 57.48
N THR A 6 -29.81 -3.39 56.67
CA THR A 6 -29.62 -3.20 55.20
C THR A 6 -30.98 -3.21 54.45
N PRO A 7 -31.12 -3.05 53.11
CA PRO A 7 -30.12 -2.93 52.02
C PRO A 7 -30.49 -1.96 50.85
N LEU A 8 -29.67 -1.97 49.79
CA LEU A 8 -29.96 -1.77 48.35
C LEU A 8 -30.82 -0.57 47.89
N GLU A 9 -30.22 0.28 47.07
CA GLU A 9 -30.77 0.83 45.80
C GLU A 9 -29.61 1.55 45.06
N THR A 10 -29.50 1.70 43.74
CA THR A 10 -30.04 1.10 42.52
C THR A 10 -29.16 1.71 41.39
N SER A 11 -29.06 1.01 40.27
CA SER A 11 -28.24 1.27 39.07
C SER A 11 -27.95 2.73 38.70
N ALA A 12 -26.68 3.04 38.47
CA ALA A 12 -26.28 4.10 37.55
C ALA A 12 -26.51 3.63 36.09
N ASN A 13 -27.75 3.75 35.63
CA ASN A 13 -28.06 3.75 34.21
C ASN A 13 -27.88 5.17 33.70
N ALA A 14 -26.81 5.41 32.95
CA ALA A 14 -26.68 6.59 32.12
C ALA A 14 -27.57 6.41 30.89
N ASP A 15 -28.84 6.79 31.03
CA ASP A 15 -29.74 7.02 29.90
C ASP A 15 -29.25 8.26 29.13
N ILE A 16 -28.82 8.02 27.90
CA ILE A 16 -28.52 9.04 26.89
C ILE A 16 -29.86 9.36 26.22
N PRO A 17 -30.39 10.60 26.29
CA PRO A 17 -31.52 10.98 25.46
C PRO A 17 -31.03 11.29 24.05
N LEU A 18 -31.67 10.64 23.08
CA LEU A 18 -31.60 10.95 21.66
C LEU A 18 -32.40 12.22 21.33
N ASP A 19 -31.80 13.00 20.44
CA ASP A 19 -32.40 13.82 19.38
C ASP A 19 -33.02 15.19 19.70
N GLU A 20 -32.32 16.26 19.28
CA GLU A 20 -32.93 17.38 18.55
C GLU A 20 -31.86 18.20 17.76
N SER A 21 -31.91 18.05 16.43
CA SER A 21 -31.58 18.98 15.33
C SER A 21 -30.45 20.01 15.47
N VAL A 22 -29.40 19.87 14.64
CA VAL A 22 -28.78 21.01 13.94
C VAL A 22 -28.35 20.59 12.52
N ASP A 23 -28.98 21.21 11.54
CA ASP A 23 -28.63 21.20 10.12
C ASP A 23 -27.20 21.71 9.89
N THR A 24 -26.40 20.99 9.11
CA THR A 24 -25.41 21.59 8.22
C THR A 24 -25.15 20.67 7.02
N ASP A 25 -25.74 21.08 5.89
CA ASP A 25 -25.41 20.61 4.56
C ASP A 25 -23.93 20.84 4.24
N THR A 26 -23.28 19.85 3.62
CA THR A 26 -22.23 20.05 2.58
C THR A 26 -21.96 18.70 1.90
N ASN A 27 -22.87 18.30 1.02
CA ASN A 27 -22.67 17.24 0.04
C ASN A 27 -22.09 17.89 -1.24
N VAL A 28 -20.88 17.52 -1.65
CA VAL A 28 -20.17 18.14 -2.77
C VAL A 28 -19.73 17.06 -3.78
N LEU A 29 -20.19 17.26 -5.02
CA LEU A 29 -19.77 16.69 -6.32
C LEU A 29 -20.45 15.39 -6.78
N GLY A 30 -21.65 15.57 -7.35
CA GLY A 30 -22.28 14.68 -8.32
C GLY A 30 -22.73 15.48 -9.55
N GLU A 31 -22.53 14.89 -10.72
CA GLU A 31 -22.75 15.40 -12.08
C GLU A 31 -24.11 16.07 -12.32
N GLU A 32 -24.13 17.20 -13.05
CA GLU A 32 -25.10 17.46 -14.13
C GLU A 32 -24.49 18.45 -15.15
N ALA A 33 -24.49 18.05 -16.42
CA ALA A 33 -24.11 18.89 -17.56
C ALA A 33 -25.32 19.67 -18.07
N PRO A 34 -25.23 20.98 -18.35
CA PRO A 34 -26.31 21.68 -19.05
C PRO A 34 -26.10 21.53 -20.57
N ALA A 35 -27.09 20.90 -21.22
CA ALA A 35 -27.29 21.05 -22.65
C ALA A 35 -27.64 22.51 -22.95
N GLN A 36 -26.80 23.18 -23.74
CA GLN A 36 -27.11 24.49 -24.30
C GLN A 36 -27.56 24.31 -25.75
N GLU A 37 -28.87 24.42 -25.97
CA GLU A 37 -29.42 24.71 -27.30
C GLU A 37 -28.93 26.10 -27.72
N THR A 38 -28.07 26.14 -28.74
CA THR A 38 -27.74 27.37 -29.43
C THR A 38 -28.70 27.52 -30.60
N ILE A 39 -29.77 28.28 -30.38
CA ILE A 39 -30.64 28.77 -31.45
C ILE A 39 -29.86 29.91 -32.13
N LEU A 40 -29.41 29.68 -33.37
CA LEU A 40 -28.89 30.73 -34.23
C LEU A 40 -30.04 31.30 -35.05
N ASP A 41 -30.44 32.52 -34.68
CA ASP A 41 -31.31 33.41 -35.44
C ASP A 41 -30.80 33.56 -36.88
N LEU A 42 -31.63 33.13 -37.83
CA LEU A 42 -31.50 33.48 -39.24
C LEU A 42 -32.41 34.67 -39.50
N GLU A 43 -31.82 35.87 -39.51
CA GLU A 43 -32.49 37.09 -39.96
C GLU A 43 -32.88 36.95 -41.44
N GLN A 44 -34.18 36.95 -41.70
CA GLN A 44 -34.76 37.10 -43.03
C GLN A 44 -34.64 38.56 -43.47
N GLY A 45 -33.87 38.80 -44.53
CA GLY A 45 -33.95 39.99 -45.37
C GLY A 45 -34.50 39.61 -46.74
N GLU A 46 -35.77 39.90 -46.98
CA GLU A 46 -36.34 39.97 -48.32
C GLU A 46 -35.93 41.30 -48.97
N ASP A 47 -35.35 41.28 -50.18
CA ASP A 47 -35.86 42.16 -51.24
C ASP A 47 -35.54 41.62 -52.64
N ALA A 48 -36.45 41.90 -53.56
CA ALA A 48 -36.66 41.25 -54.84
C ALA A 48 -35.83 41.83 -56.00
N ALA A 49 -35.55 40.99 -57.01
CA ALA A 49 -36.09 41.10 -58.38
C ALA A 49 -35.16 40.58 -59.51
N SER A 50 -35.75 39.69 -60.30
CA SER A 50 -35.66 39.57 -61.78
C SER A 50 -34.41 38.99 -62.47
N SER A 51 -34.63 37.79 -63.04
CA SER A 51 -34.28 37.34 -64.40
C SER A 51 -32.85 37.59 -64.94
N ASP A 52 -32.04 36.55 -64.96
CA ASP A 52 -31.60 35.94 -66.23
C ASP A 52 -31.05 34.53 -65.96
N VAL A 53 -31.62 33.55 -66.66
CA VAL A 53 -31.14 32.17 -66.70
C VAL A 53 -30.22 32.08 -67.91
N ASP A 54 -29.13 31.33 -67.77
CA ASP A 54 -28.24 30.83 -68.82
C ASP A 54 -26.89 31.58 -68.96
N ALA A 55 -25.84 31.03 -68.32
CA ALA A 55 -24.43 31.00 -68.77
C ALA A 55 -23.34 30.85 -67.65
N SER A 56 -23.65 30.45 -66.41
CA SER A 56 -22.61 30.31 -65.34
C SER A 56 -22.39 28.91 -64.75
N GLU A 57 -23.10 27.87 -65.19
CA GLU A 57 -23.07 26.55 -64.52
C GLU A 57 -21.75 25.76 -64.66
N GLN A 58 -20.78 26.23 -65.45
CA GLN A 58 -19.53 25.48 -65.68
C GLN A 58 -18.33 25.96 -64.84
N HIS A 59 -18.44 27.05 -64.06
CA HIS A 59 -17.33 27.56 -63.25
C HIS A 59 -17.48 27.34 -61.73
N ASP A 60 -18.69 27.10 -61.22
CA ASP A 60 -18.93 26.86 -59.79
C ASP A 60 -18.66 25.41 -59.33
N SER A 61 -18.73 24.44 -60.24
CA SER A 61 -18.57 23.02 -59.89
C SER A 61 -17.11 22.66 -59.55
N ALA A 62 -16.14 23.36 -60.14
CA ALA A 62 -14.72 23.15 -59.86
C ALA A 62 -14.28 23.79 -58.52
N SER A 63 -14.79 24.97 -58.19
CA SER A 63 -14.51 25.68 -56.92
C SER A 63 -15.09 24.97 -55.70
N ASN A 64 -16.31 24.41 -55.83
CA ASN A 64 -16.93 23.63 -54.77
C ASN A 64 -16.26 22.26 -54.53
N GLY A 65 -15.70 21.63 -55.57
CA GLY A 65 -14.96 20.37 -55.42
C GLY A 65 -13.63 20.52 -54.66
N ASP A 66 -12.91 21.62 -54.89
CA ASP A 66 -11.65 21.93 -54.19
C ASP A 66 -11.89 22.29 -52.71
N THR A 67 -12.97 23.02 -52.41
CA THR A 67 -13.36 23.32 -51.03
C THR A 67 -13.82 22.07 -50.29
N GLU A 68 -14.66 21.23 -50.90
CA GLU A 68 -15.13 19.97 -50.32
C GLU A 68 -13.99 18.97 -50.06
N SER A 69 -13.04 18.85 -50.99
CA SER A 69 -11.85 18.00 -50.79
C SER A 69 -10.95 18.52 -49.66
N SER A 70 -10.76 19.84 -49.55
CA SER A 70 -9.99 20.45 -48.45
C SER A 70 -10.66 20.25 -47.08
N LEU A 71 -11.99 20.28 -47.03
CA LEU A 71 -12.79 20.02 -45.83
C LEU A 71 -12.68 18.55 -45.40
N ARG A 72 -12.73 17.61 -46.35
CA ARG A 72 -12.54 16.17 -46.07
C ARG A 72 -11.15 15.87 -45.52
N LEU A 73 -10.10 16.46 -46.09
CA LEU A 73 -8.73 16.31 -45.57
C LEU A 73 -8.58 16.85 -44.14
N LYS A 74 -9.19 18.00 -43.84
CA LYS A 74 -9.20 18.56 -42.47
C LYS A 74 -9.98 17.67 -41.50
N LEU A 75 -11.08 17.08 -41.94
CA LEU A 75 -11.89 16.16 -41.14
C LEU A 75 -11.10 14.88 -40.83
N ASP A 76 -10.44 14.29 -41.84
CA ASP A 76 -9.60 13.10 -41.66
C ASP A 76 -8.40 13.39 -40.75
N ASP A 77 -7.74 14.54 -40.90
CA ASP A 77 -6.64 14.94 -40.01
C ASP A 77 -7.14 15.13 -38.57
N LEU A 78 -8.27 15.82 -38.38
CA LEU A 78 -8.86 16.03 -37.06
C LEU A 78 -9.32 14.71 -36.42
N ASN A 79 -9.88 13.80 -37.22
CA ASN A 79 -10.26 12.47 -36.76
C ASN A 79 -9.03 11.63 -36.40
N GLY A 80 -7.95 11.73 -37.18
CA GLY A 80 -6.66 11.10 -36.87
C GLY A 80 -6.04 11.64 -35.57
N GLN A 81 -6.09 12.95 -35.36
CA GLN A 81 -5.69 13.59 -34.10
C GLN A 81 -6.56 13.13 -32.93
N TYR A 82 -7.88 13.09 -33.12
CA TYR A 82 -8.82 12.63 -32.10
C TYR A 82 -8.57 11.17 -31.72
N MET A 83 -8.37 10.29 -32.70
CA MET A 83 -8.08 8.87 -32.45
C MET A 83 -6.76 8.68 -31.70
N ARG A 84 -5.73 9.48 -32.03
CA ARG A 84 -4.46 9.46 -31.31
C ARG A 84 -4.62 9.96 -29.87
N LEU A 85 -5.33 11.08 -29.68
CA LEU A 85 -5.60 11.63 -28.35
C LEU A 85 -6.43 10.66 -27.49
N ALA A 86 -7.42 10.00 -28.08
CA ALA A 86 -8.22 8.98 -27.42
C ALA A 86 -7.36 7.78 -26.97
N ALA A 87 -6.43 7.33 -27.83
CA ALA A 87 -5.48 6.28 -27.49
C ALA A 87 -4.51 6.69 -26.37
N ASP A 88 -3.97 7.91 -26.44
CA ASP A 88 -3.10 8.47 -25.40
C ASP A 88 -3.83 8.61 -24.07
N PHE A 89 -5.12 8.99 -24.10
CA PHE A 89 -5.95 9.09 -22.91
C PHE A 89 -6.25 7.73 -22.28
N ASP A 90 -6.57 6.69 -23.07
CA ASP A 90 -6.77 5.35 -22.52
C ASP A 90 -5.47 4.78 -21.93
N ASN A 91 -4.32 5.02 -22.59
CA ASN A 91 -3.00 4.67 -22.06
C ASN A 91 -2.70 5.42 -20.75
N PHE A 92 -2.98 6.73 -20.69
CA PHE A 92 -2.83 7.53 -19.48
C PHE A 92 -3.71 6.99 -18.35
N ARG A 93 -4.98 6.69 -18.61
CA ARG A 93 -5.91 6.16 -17.62
C ARG A 93 -5.42 4.82 -17.06
N LYS A 94 -4.98 3.90 -17.94
CA LYS A 94 -4.42 2.60 -17.55
C LYS A 94 -3.17 2.78 -16.69
N ARG A 95 -2.25 3.66 -17.10
CA ARG A 95 -1.03 3.95 -16.36
C ARG A 95 -1.33 4.54 -14.98
N THR A 96 -2.15 5.58 -14.92
CA THR A 96 -2.53 6.25 -13.67
C THR A 96 -3.23 5.29 -12.70
N SER A 97 -4.09 4.40 -13.20
CA SER A 97 -4.71 3.38 -12.35
C SER A 97 -3.68 2.42 -11.75
N LYS A 98 -2.68 2.01 -12.53
CA LYS A 98 -1.60 1.13 -12.06
C LYS A 98 -0.71 1.84 -11.03
N GLU A 99 -0.31 3.07 -11.33
CA GLU A 99 0.51 3.91 -10.43
C GLU A 99 -0.20 4.15 -9.09
N LYS A 100 -1.52 4.36 -9.10
CA LYS A 100 -2.32 4.50 -7.88
C LYS A 100 -2.25 3.25 -7.01
N ILE A 101 -2.45 2.06 -7.59
CA ILE A 101 -2.37 0.78 -6.85
C ILE A 101 -0.96 0.58 -6.28
N GLU A 102 0.08 0.78 -7.10
CA GLU A 102 1.47 0.67 -6.66
C GLU A 102 1.80 1.69 -5.56
N PHE A 103 1.23 2.90 -5.62
CA PHE A 103 1.38 3.91 -4.58
C PHE A 103 0.70 3.49 -3.27
N GLU A 104 -0.52 2.97 -3.33
CA GLU A 104 -1.24 2.46 -2.16
C GLU A 104 -0.48 1.29 -1.50
N GLU A 105 0.04 0.35 -2.29
CA GLU A 105 0.85 -0.78 -1.78
C GLU A 105 2.15 -0.28 -1.14
N ARG A 106 2.85 0.66 -1.77
CA ARG A 106 4.08 1.24 -1.25
C ARG A 106 3.83 2.02 0.05
N ALA A 107 2.74 2.79 0.12
CA ALA A 107 2.35 3.54 1.29
C ALA A 107 1.98 2.61 2.46
N LYS A 108 1.23 1.53 2.20
CA LYS A 108 0.94 0.49 3.19
C LYS A 108 2.22 -0.15 3.71
N ARG A 109 3.12 -0.56 2.81
CA ARG A 109 4.43 -1.15 3.15
C ARG A 109 5.22 -0.23 4.08
N GLN A 110 5.41 1.03 3.70
CA GLN A 110 6.23 1.98 4.47
C GLN A 110 5.67 2.18 5.89
N THR A 111 4.36 2.40 5.98
CA THR A 111 3.67 2.57 7.27
C THR A 111 3.83 1.35 8.18
N ILE A 112 3.71 0.13 7.63
CA ILE A 112 3.85 -1.10 8.42
C ILE A 112 5.31 -1.28 8.86
N ILE A 113 6.29 -1.02 8.00
CA ILE A 113 7.72 -1.11 8.32
C ILE A 113 8.06 -0.22 9.52
N GLU A 114 7.53 1.01 9.56
CA GLU A 114 7.72 1.94 10.68
C GLU A 114 7.06 1.47 11.97
N LEU A 115 6.01 0.64 11.88
CA LEU A 115 5.34 0.03 13.03
C LEU A 115 6.05 -1.24 13.55
N LEU A 116 6.84 -1.94 12.72
CA LEU A 116 7.53 -3.18 13.11
C LEU A 116 8.39 -3.06 14.38
N PRO A 117 9.17 -1.98 14.60
CA PRO A 117 9.92 -1.79 15.85
C PRO A 117 9.03 -1.79 17.10
N VAL A 118 7.79 -1.30 17.00
CA VAL A 118 6.83 -1.32 18.11
C VAL A 118 6.45 -2.76 18.41
N ILE A 119 6.14 -3.56 17.38
CA ILE A 119 5.81 -4.98 17.52
C ILE A 119 7.00 -5.76 18.12
N ASP A 120 8.23 -5.43 17.71
CA ASP A 120 9.44 -6.04 18.29
C ASP A 120 9.58 -5.73 19.79
N ASN A 121 9.21 -4.52 20.21
CA ASN A 121 9.19 -4.16 21.63
C ASN A 121 8.12 -4.93 22.38
N PHE A 122 6.98 -5.23 21.75
CA PHE A 122 6.01 -6.15 22.33
C PHE A 122 6.62 -7.55 22.50
N GLU A 123 7.22 -8.15 21.47
CA GLU A 123 7.85 -9.48 21.61
C GLU A 123 8.95 -9.50 22.68
N ARG A 124 9.76 -8.44 22.75
CA ARG A 124 10.79 -8.27 23.79
C ARG A 124 10.20 -8.15 25.19
N ALA A 125 9.14 -7.37 25.36
CA ALA A 125 8.47 -7.26 26.65
C ALA A 125 7.86 -8.61 27.07
N ARG A 126 7.26 -9.34 26.12
CA ARG A 126 6.70 -10.67 26.36
C ARG A 126 7.74 -11.67 26.87
N SER A 127 8.96 -11.68 26.35
CA SER A 127 10.02 -12.60 26.79
C SER A 127 10.62 -12.21 28.15
N GLN A 128 10.50 -10.94 28.54
CA GLN A 128 10.99 -10.42 29.82
C GLN A 128 9.98 -10.58 30.97
N ILE A 129 8.68 -10.63 30.69
CA ILE A 129 7.64 -10.81 31.71
C ILE A 129 7.72 -12.22 32.31
N LYS A 130 8.25 -12.30 33.53
CA LYS A 130 8.27 -13.50 34.37
C LYS A 130 7.42 -13.24 35.61
N PRO A 131 6.12 -13.57 35.61
CA PRO A 131 5.25 -13.28 36.73
C PRO A 131 5.65 -14.11 37.96
N GLN A 132 5.73 -13.47 39.11
CA GLN A 132 6.03 -14.07 40.42
C GLN A 132 4.80 -14.05 41.36
N SER A 133 3.72 -13.36 40.96
CA SER A 133 2.49 -13.21 41.73
C SER A 133 1.24 -13.36 40.85
N ASP A 134 0.10 -13.74 41.44
CA ASP A 134 -1.19 -13.84 40.75
C ASP A 134 -1.65 -12.49 40.15
N ALA A 135 -1.31 -11.37 40.79
CA ALA A 135 -1.58 -10.04 40.26
C ALA A 135 -0.79 -9.79 38.95
N GLU A 136 0.47 -10.22 38.90
CA GLU A 136 1.32 -10.09 37.71
C GLU A 136 0.87 -11.03 36.58
N ASN A 137 0.38 -12.23 36.92
CA ASN A 137 -0.25 -13.13 35.96
C ASN A 137 -1.48 -12.50 35.29
N ASN A 138 -2.30 -11.75 36.02
CA ASN A 138 -3.44 -11.04 35.42
C ASN A 138 -2.98 -9.94 34.46
N ILE A 139 -1.93 -9.19 34.80
CA ILE A 139 -1.34 -8.18 33.91
C ILE A 139 -0.77 -8.86 32.64
N GLN A 140 -0.09 -9.99 32.77
CA GLN A 140 0.41 -10.75 31.62
C GLN A 140 -0.71 -11.22 30.69
N LYS A 141 -1.85 -11.68 31.24
CA LYS A 141 -3.02 -12.05 30.44
C LYS A 141 -3.59 -10.87 29.66
N SER A 142 -3.76 -9.72 30.31
CA SER A 142 -4.20 -8.48 29.66
C SER A 142 -3.26 -8.07 28.54
N TYR A 143 -1.95 -8.13 28.80
CA TYR A 143 -0.91 -7.86 27.82
C TYR A 143 -0.98 -8.81 26.60
N GLN A 144 -1.14 -10.11 26.85
CA GLN A 144 -1.28 -11.11 25.79
C GLN A 144 -2.55 -10.89 24.95
N GLY A 145 -3.63 -10.41 25.57
CA GLY A 145 -4.85 -10.00 24.86
C GLY A 145 -4.61 -8.84 23.89
N ILE A 146 -3.92 -7.79 24.33
CA ILE A 146 -3.58 -6.62 23.49
C ILE A 146 -2.65 -7.05 22.34
N TYR A 147 -1.63 -7.86 22.63
CA TYR A 147 -0.73 -8.38 21.60
C TYR A 147 -1.47 -9.23 20.57
N LYS A 148 -2.40 -10.09 21.00
CA LYS A 148 -3.25 -10.86 20.09
C LYS A 148 -4.06 -9.96 19.17
N GLN A 149 -4.71 -8.93 19.73
CA GLN A 149 -5.47 -7.97 18.94
C GLN A 149 -4.59 -7.24 17.91
N LEU A 150 -3.37 -6.86 18.29
CA LEU A 150 -2.40 -6.26 17.37
C LEU A 150 -2.05 -7.21 16.21
N VAL A 151 -1.77 -8.48 16.50
CA VAL A 151 -1.49 -9.50 15.47
C VAL A 151 -2.69 -9.74 14.57
N ASP A 152 -3.91 -9.75 15.13
CA ASP A 152 -5.14 -9.91 14.36
C ASP A 152 -5.36 -8.73 13.40
N CYS A 153 -5.09 -7.49 13.83
CA CYS A 153 -5.12 -6.31 12.96
C CYS A 153 -4.08 -6.38 11.83
N LEU A 154 -2.86 -6.81 12.12
CA LEU A 154 -1.81 -7.01 11.10
C LEU A 154 -2.23 -8.07 10.08
N LYS A 155 -2.83 -9.17 10.54
CA LYS A 155 -3.34 -10.23 9.67
C LYS A 155 -4.45 -9.73 8.74
N GLN A 156 -5.35 -8.88 9.23
CA GLN A 156 -6.38 -8.24 8.40
C GLN A 156 -5.79 -7.31 7.33
N LEU A 157 -4.65 -6.68 7.62
CA LEU A 157 -3.90 -5.88 6.65
C LEU A 157 -3.10 -6.73 5.65
N GLY A 158 -3.14 -8.07 5.76
CA GLY A 158 -2.41 -8.99 4.90
C GLY A 158 -0.96 -9.24 5.35
N VAL A 159 -0.59 -8.83 6.56
CA VAL A 159 0.74 -9.03 7.12
C VAL A 159 0.82 -10.39 7.81
N SER A 160 1.84 -11.18 7.45
CA SER A 160 2.09 -12.50 8.05
C SER A 160 3.51 -12.57 8.60
N PRO A 161 3.72 -13.08 9.83
CA PRO A 161 5.06 -13.32 10.36
C PRO A 161 5.70 -14.52 9.65
N MET A 162 7.00 -14.44 9.43
CA MET A 162 7.84 -15.57 9.01
C MET A 162 8.05 -16.53 10.19
N ARG A 163 8.38 -17.79 9.90
CA ARG A 163 8.74 -18.81 10.91
C ARG A 163 9.92 -19.63 10.40
N PRO A 164 11.13 -19.04 10.41
CA PRO A 164 12.29 -19.64 9.77
C PRO A 164 12.91 -20.78 10.60
N GLU A 165 12.58 -20.91 11.89
CA GLU A 165 13.16 -21.92 12.78
C GLU A 165 12.98 -23.34 12.24
N GLY A 166 14.09 -24.04 12.01
CA GLY A 166 14.13 -25.39 11.45
C GLY A 166 14.00 -25.47 9.92
N GLU A 167 13.85 -24.35 9.22
CA GLU A 167 13.89 -24.28 7.75
C GLU A 167 15.31 -23.99 7.23
N ASP A 168 15.53 -24.26 5.95
CA ASP A 168 16.78 -23.89 5.28
C ASP A 168 16.89 -22.37 5.12
N PHE A 169 18.10 -21.84 5.25
CA PHE A 169 18.35 -20.42 5.08
C PHE A 169 18.15 -19.97 3.62
N ASP A 170 17.14 -19.12 3.37
CA ASP A 170 16.94 -18.42 2.11
C ASP A 170 17.36 -16.95 2.23
N PRO A 171 18.40 -16.48 1.50
CA PRO A 171 18.82 -15.07 1.47
C PRO A 171 17.73 -14.07 1.06
N ASN A 172 16.68 -14.52 0.34
CA ASN A 172 15.57 -13.65 -0.05
C ASN A 172 14.57 -13.39 1.08
N LEU A 173 14.58 -14.23 2.12
CA LEU A 173 13.64 -14.18 3.24
C LEU A 173 14.34 -13.90 4.58
N HIS A 174 15.61 -14.31 4.69
CA HIS A 174 16.35 -14.35 5.94
C HIS A 174 17.63 -13.53 5.87
N GLU A 175 18.00 -12.94 7.00
CA GLU A 175 19.26 -12.24 7.24
C GLU A 175 20.05 -13.01 8.31
N ALA A 176 21.13 -13.69 7.91
CA ALA A 176 21.97 -14.45 8.83
C ALA A 176 22.90 -13.50 9.59
N VAL A 177 22.56 -13.20 10.85
CA VAL A 177 23.35 -12.29 11.70
C VAL A 177 24.40 -13.06 12.50
N MET A 178 24.13 -14.32 12.81
CA MET A 178 25.02 -15.18 13.60
C MET A 178 25.10 -16.57 12.97
N ARG A 179 26.26 -17.20 13.12
CA ARG A 179 26.49 -18.61 12.79
C ARG A 179 26.89 -19.33 14.07
N GLU A 180 26.34 -20.51 14.29
CA GLU A 180 26.67 -21.33 15.45
C GLU A 180 27.19 -22.70 14.97
N PRO A 181 28.42 -23.08 15.33
CA PRO A 181 28.97 -24.38 14.99
C PRO A 181 28.23 -25.46 15.76
N THR A 182 27.45 -26.29 15.05
CA THR A 182 26.68 -27.37 15.66
C THR A 182 26.66 -28.60 14.78
N SER A 183 26.56 -29.77 15.41
CA SER A 183 26.31 -31.05 14.73
C SER A 183 24.85 -31.50 14.84
N GLU A 184 24.01 -30.75 15.55
CA GLU A 184 22.60 -31.07 15.77
C GLU A 184 21.73 -30.79 14.54
N HIS A 185 22.13 -29.79 13.74
CA HIS A 185 21.42 -29.37 12.54
C HIS A 185 22.35 -29.38 11.32
N PRO A 186 21.84 -29.66 10.11
CA PRO A 186 22.60 -29.53 8.87
C PRO A 186 23.15 -28.10 8.68
N GLU A 187 24.28 -28.00 7.99
CA GLU A 187 24.84 -26.70 7.63
C GLU A 187 23.84 -25.91 6.78
N GLY A 188 23.63 -24.64 7.14
CA GLY A 188 22.68 -23.77 6.45
C GLY A 188 21.24 -23.81 6.99
N THR A 189 20.93 -24.66 7.99
CA THR A 189 19.62 -24.65 8.65
C THR A 189 19.51 -23.51 9.67
N VAL A 190 18.35 -22.87 9.75
CA VAL A 190 18.08 -21.84 10.76
C VAL A 190 17.84 -22.49 12.12
N ILE A 191 18.68 -22.16 13.09
CA ILE A 191 18.61 -22.65 14.48
C ILE A 191 17.58 -21.85 15.27
N GLU A 192 17.64 -20.52 15.19
CA GLU A 192 16.87 -19.62 16.04
C GLU A 192 16.52 -18.33 15.31
N GLU A 193 15.27 -17.85 15.50
CA GLU A 193 14.84 -16.54 15.05
C GLU A 193 15.13 -15.49 16.12
N LEU A 194 16.12 -14.62 15.87
CA LEU A 194 16.48 -13.53 16.79
C LEU A 194 15.53 -12.34 16.68
N ARG A 195 15.02 -12.09 15.47
CA ARG A 195 14.04 -11.04 15.20
C ARG A 195 13.09 -11.47 14.10
N ARG A 196 11.80 -11.27 14.36
CA ARG A 196 10.73 -11.68 13.47
C ARG A 196 10.78 -11.03 12.09
N GLY A 197 10.76 -11.86 11.06
CA GLY A 197 10.53 -11.43 9.67
C GLY A 197 9.04 -11.25 9.40
N TYR A 198 8.69 -10.36 8.47
CA TYR A 198 7.30 -10.11 8.10
C TYR A 198 7.12 -9.99 6.58
N LEU A 199 6.01 -10.55 6.11
CA LEU A 199 5.56 -10.54 4.73
C LEU A 199 4.25 -9.74 4.61
N LEU A 200 4.06 -9.01 3.53
CA LEU A 200 2.79 -8.41 3.12
C LEU A 200 2.33 -9.12 1.85
N GLY A 201 1.40 -10.05 1.98
CA GLY A 201 1.10 -11.00 0.90
C GLY A 201 2.35 -11.79 0.53
N GLU A 202 2.87 -11.56 -0.69
CA GLU A 202 4.08 -12.20 -1.21
C GLU A 202 5.35 -11.34 -1.07
N GLN A 203 5.20 -10.08 -0.64
CA GLN A 203 6.32 -9.13 -0.59
C GLN A 203 6.96 -9.10 0.80
N VAL A 204 8.29 -9.18 0.85
CA VAL A 204 9.05 -9.06 2.10
C VAL A 204 9.02 -7.61 2.60
N LEU A 205 8.50 -7.41 3.81
CA LEU A 205 8.57 -6.13 4.53
C LEU A 205 9.92 -5.98 5.24
N ARG A 206 10.34 -7.06 5.88
CA ARG A 206 11.60 -7.16 6.62
C ARG A 206 12.01 -8.62 6.70
N HIS A 207 13.26 -8.91 6.37
CA HIS A 207 13.84 -10.25 6.51
C HIS A 207 13.87 -10.68 7.98
N ALA A 208 13.73 -11.97 8.23
CA ALA A 208 13.92 -12.51 9.57
C ALA A 208 15.41 -12.52 9.93
N MET A 209 15.79 -11.96 11.08
CA MET A 209 17.17 -12.07 11.54
C MET A 209 17.33 -13.40 12.24
N VAL A 210 18.22 -14.23 11.72
CA VAL A 210 18.34 -15.62 12.11
C VAL A 210 19.76 -15.98 12.51
N LYS A 211 19.85 -17.00 13.36
CA LYS A 211 21.07 -17.73 13.65
C LYS A 211 21.08 -19.01 12.82
N VAL A 212 22.16 -19.26 12.09
CA VAL A 212 22.26 -20.39 11.14
C VAL A 212 23.31 -21.38 11.62
N ALA A 213 23.06 -22.67 11.42
CA ALA A 213 24.01 -23.74 11.70
C ALA A 213 25.21 -23.67 10.75
N ALA A 214 26.42 -23.66 11.32
CA ALA A 214 27.66 -23.81 10.59
C ALA A 214 28.28 -25.18 10.89
N SER A 215 29.02 -25.72 9.91
CA SER A 215 29.84 -26.90 10.17
C SER A 215 30.93 -26.55 11.20
N PRO A 216 31.14 -27.39 12.25
CA PRO A 216 32.14 -27.12 13.28
C PRO A 216 33.59 -27.04 12.76
N GLU A 217 33.86 -27.52 11.53
CA GLU A 217 35.18 -27.41 10.89
C GLU A 217 35.44 -26.03 10.26
N ASN A 218 34.39 -25.25 9.99
CA ASN A 218 34.50 -23.94 9.29
C ASN A 218 34.89 -22.78 10.21
N ASP A 219 34.72 -22.90 11.54
CA ASP A 219 35.05 -21.84 12.50
C ASP A 219 36.55 -21.81 12.83
N SER A 220 37.21 -22.98 12.85
CA SER A 220 38.66 -23.10 13.08
C SER A 220 39.52 -22.50 11.97
N ALA A 221 38.98 -22.33 10.75
CA ALA A 221 39.73 -21.78 9.62
C ALA A 221 39.80 -20.24 9.59
N LEU A 222 38.95 -19.55 10.37
CA LEU A 222 38.93 -18.08 10.41
C LEU A 222 39.90 -17.51 11.45
N GLU A 223 40.15 -18.23 12.55
CA GLU A 223 41.10 -17.80 13.60
C GLU A 223 42.57 -17.96 13.17
N GLU A 224 42.92 -18.91 12.30
CA GLU A 224 44.31 -19.11 11.85
C GLU A 224 44.83 -18.02 10.89
N SER A 225 43.97 -17.14 10.37
CA SER A 225 44.37 -16.11 9.40
C SER A 225 44.81 -14.77 10.01
N HIS A 226 44.73 -14.61 11.34
CA HIS A 226 45.00 -13.34 12.03
C HIS A 226 46.30 -13.30 12.84
N ASP A 227 47.04 -14.40 13.00
CA ASP A 227 48.23 -14.47 13.87
C ASP A 227 49.59 -14.37 13.13
N ASP A 228 49.61 -14.34 11.79
CA ASP A 228 50.86 -14.43 11.01
C ASP A 228 51.52 -13.08 10.61
N GLN A 229 51.01 -11.92 11.06
CA GLN A 229 51.57 -10.61 10.62
C GLN A 229 52.43 -9.85 11.65
N ASP A 230 52.55 -10.28 12.91
CA ASP A 230 53.22 -9.47 13.95
C ASP A 230 54.64 -9.94 14.37
N THR A 231 55.24 -10.93 13.71
CA THR A 231 56.59 -11.42 14.11
C THR A 231 57.76 -10.99 13.21
N ALA A 232 57.54 -10.19 12.17
CA ALA A 232 58.59 -9.81 11.21
C ALA A 232 58.99 -8.33 11.27
N SER A 233 59.29 -7.78 12.46
CA SER A 233 59.90 -6.44 12.58
C SER A 233 60.65 -6.23 13.89
N GLN A 234 61.61 -7.11 14.22
CA GLN A 234 62.56 -6.79 15.29
C GLN A 234 63.92 -7.49 15.17
N GLU A 235 64.55 -7.48 13.99
CA GLU A 235 66.01 -7.58 13.88
C GLU A 235 66.48 -6.67 12.74
N GLY A 236 67.18 -5.59 13.10
CA GLY A 236 67.74 -4.59 12.17
C GLY A 236 68.42 -3.46 12.92
#